data_AF-L0DZJ5-F1
#
_entry.id   AF-L0DZJ5-F1
#
_cell.length_a   1.000
_cell.length_b   1.000
_cell.length_c   1.000
_cell.angle_alpha   90.00
_cell.angle_beta   90.00
_cell.angle_gamma   90.00
#
_symmetry.space_group_name_H-M   'P 1'
#
loop_
_entity.id
_entity.type
_entity.pdbx_description
1 polymer ?
#
loop_
_entity_poly.entity_id
_entity_poly.type
_entity_poly.pdbx_seq_one_letter_code
_entity_poly.pdbx_strand_id
1 'polypeptide(L)'
;MVMISLCVPDKIEKRLADEAHIAGRARSELVLEALTDFLARRERERFMTAMVAAARTLAADPEAMSESQEIADDLANDGLDSVIEAECATGVESQTKWWR
;
A
#
# COMPACT_ATOMS: atom_id res chain seq x y z
N MET A 1 26.28 -2.77 -15.12
CA MET A 1 25.55 -4.05 -15.05
C MET A 1 26.36 -4.99 -14.17
N VAL A 2 25.74 -5.60 -13.15
CA VAL A 2 26.43 -6.48 -12.19
C VAL A 2 26.04 -7.92 -12.49
N MET A 3 27.00 -8.84 -12.43
CA MET A 3 26.76 -10.27 -12.62
C MET A 3 26.65 -10.96 -11.26
N ILE A 4 25.61 -11.78 -11.08
CA ILE A 4 25.37 -12.55 -9.87
C ILE A 4 25.24 -14.02 -10.27
N SER A 5 25.96 -14.91 -9.57
CA SER A 5 25.80 -16.36 -9.69
C SER A 5 25.00 -16.87 -8.50
N LEU A 6 23.92 -17.59 -8.77
CA LEU A 6 23.00 -18.09 -7.75
C LEU A 6 22.83 -19.61 -7.91
N CYS A 7 23.05 -20.36 -6.83
CA CYS A 7 22.74 -21.79 -6.81
C CYS A 7 21.28 -21.97 -6.44
N VAL A 8 20.51 -22.56 -7.36
CA VAL A 8 19.10 -22.92 -7.16
C VAL A 8 18.95 -24.44 -7.10
N PRO A 9 18.05 -24.97 -6.26
CA PRO A 9 17.73 -26.39 -6.29
C PRO A 9 17.20 -26.84 -7.65
N ASP A 10 17.52 -28.05 -8.09
CA ASP A 10 17.15 -28.60 -9.41
C ASP A 10 15.65 -28.51 -9.71
N LYS A 11 14.81 -28.69 -8.69
CA LYS A 11 13.34 -28.54 -8.83
C LYS A 11 12.91 -27.14 -9.26
N ILE A 12 13.62 -26.12 -8.81
CA ILE A 12 13.36 -24.71 -9.13
C ILE A 12 13.95 -24.38 -10.49
N GLU A 13 15.14 -24.91 -10.80
CA GLU A 13 15.77 -24.76 -12.12
C GLU A 13 14.86 -25.30 -13.23
N LYS A 14 14.32 -26.51 -13.07
CA LYS A 14 13.38 -27.11 -14.05
C LYS A 14 12.14 -26.26 -14.25
N ARG A 15 11.50 -25.84 -13.16
CA ARG A 15 10.31 -24.96 -13.24
C ARG A 15 10.60 -23.63 -13.92
N LEU A 16 11.77 -23.04 -13.66
CA LEU A 16 12.19 -21.80 -14.29
C LEU A 16 12.45 -21.98 -15.79
N ALA A 17 13.05 -23.11 -16.19
CA ALA A 17 13.27 -23.44 -17.59
C ALA A 17 11.94 -23.66 -18.34
N ASP A 18 11.00 -24.37 -17.73
CA ASP A 18 9.66 -24.60 -18.31
C ASP A 18 8.91 -23.27 -18.48
N GLU A 19 8.90 -22.42 -17.45
CA GLU A 19 8.23 -21.10 -17.50
C GLU A 19 8.90 -20.17 -18.52
N ALA A 20 10.22 -20.17 -18.59
CA ALA A 20 10.98 -19.44 -19.61
C ALA A 20 10.61 -19.89 -21.03
N HIS A 21 10.43 -21.20 -21.22
CA HIS A 21 10.01 -21.76 -22.50
C HIS A 21 8.59 -21.34 -22.88
N ILE A 22 7.64 -21.42 -21.93
CA ILE A 22 6.24 -21.01 -22.14
C ILE A 22 6.14 -19.51 -22.44
N ALA A 23 6.85 -18.69 -21.68
CA ALA A 23 6.85 -17.24 -21.83
C ALA A 23 7.68 -16.75 -23.02
N GLY A 24 8.50 -17.60 -23.64
CA GLY A 24 9.43 -17.22 -24.71
C GLY A 24 10.52 -16.24 -24.24
N ARG A 25 10.89 -16.28 -22.96
CA ARG A 25 11.80 -15.31 -22.31
C ARG A 25 13.03 -15.98 -21.74
N ALA A 26 14.08 -15.20 -21.48
CA ALA A 26 15.28 -15.72 -20.84
C ALA A 26 15.03 -16.03 -19.35
N ARG A 27 15.63 -17.12 -18.84
CA ARG A 27 15.57 -17.48 -17.41
C ARG A 27 16.02 -16.32 -16.50
N SER A 28 17.05 -15.58 -16.90
CA SER A 28 17.55 -14.43 -16.16
C SER A 28 16.54 -13.29 -16.08
N GLU A 29 15.72 -13.07 -17.11
CA GLU A 29 14.68 -12.04 -17.08
C GLU A 29 13.59 -12.40 -16.08
N LEU A 30 13.15 -13.66 -16.07
CA LEU A 30 12.15 -14.13 -15.10
C LEU A 30 12.67 -14.05 -13.65
N VAL A 31 13.94 -14.37 -13.43
CA VAL A 31 14.57 -14.22 -12.10
C VAL A 31 14.63 -12.77 -11.67
N LEU A 32 14.99 -11.85 -12.58
CA LEU A 32 15.05 -10.43 -12.28
C LEU A 32 13.67 -9.84 -12.00
N GLU A 33 12.65 -10.24 -12.75
CA GLU A 33 11.27 -9.85 -12.51
C GLU A 33 10.79 -10.33 -11.14
N ALA A 34 10.97 -11.63 -10.84
CA ALA A 34 10.61 -12.19 -9.54
C ALA A 34 11.35 -11.50 -8.39
N LEU A 35 12.62 -11.15 -8.57
CA LEU A 35 13.41 -10.41 -7.57
C LEU A 35 12.88 -9.00 -7.35
N THR A 36 12.54 -8.30 -8.44
CA THR A 36 11.98 -6.94 -8.39
C THR A 36 10.65 -6.94 -7.63
N ASP A 37 9.76 -7.87 -7.97
CA ASP A 37 8.48 -8.04 -7.30
C ASP A 37 8.65 -8.39 -5.82
N PHE A 38 9.57 -9.29 -5.51
CA PHE A 38 9.85 -9.68 -4.14
C PHE A 38 10.34 -8.51 -3.30
N LEU A 39 11.27 -7.69 -3.84
CA LEU A 39 11.80 -6.53 -3.13
C LEU A 39 10.71 -5.48 -2.92
N ALA A 40 9.89 -5.18 -3.94
CA ALA A 40 8.80 -4.23 -3.84
C ALA A 40 7.74 -4.68 -2.81
N ARG A 41 7.39 -5.98 -2.79
CA ARG A 41 6.49 -6.55 -1.78
C ARG A 41 7.06 -6.39 -0.38
N ARG A 42 8.34 -6.72 -0.18
CA ARG A 42 9.00 -6.65 1.12
C ARG A 42 9.15 -5.22 1.63
N GLU A 43 9.37 -4.26 0.75
CA GLU A 43 9.36 -2.84 1.10
C GLU A 43 7.97 -2.40 1.57
N ARG A 44 6.93 -2.75 0.81
CA ARG A 44 5.54 -2.45 1.20
C ARG A 44 5.18 -3.08 2.54
N GLU A 45 5.55 -4.33 2.78
CA GLU A 45 5.32 -5.00 4.08
C GLU A 45 6.00 -4.27 5.24
N ARG A 46 7.25 -3.84 5.06
CA ARG A 46 7.98 -3.06 6.07
C ARG A 46 7.31 -1.72 6.34
N PHE A 47 6.90 -1.02 5.28
CA PHE A 47 6.18 0.24 5.38
C PHE A 47 4.84 0.07 6.12
N MET A 48 4.04 -0.90 5.73
CA MET A 48 2.76 -1.19 6.38
C MET A 48 2.94 -1.60 7.84
N THR A 49 3.99 -2.34 8.15
CA THR A 49 4.32 -2.70 9.55
C THR A 49 4.61 -1.45 10.38
N ALA A 50 5.40 -0.51 9.84
CA ALA A 50 5.68 0.76 10.50
C ALA A 50 4.42 1.61 10.66
N MET A 51 3.57 1.66 9.64
CA MET A 51 2.29 2.38 9.68
C MET A 51 1.34 1.80 10.74
N VAL A 52 1.23 0.47 10.82
CA VAL A 52 0.43 -0.20 11.86
C VAL A 52 0.98 0.08 13.25
N ALA A 53 2.31 0.10 13.41
CA ALA A 53 2.92 0.47 14.68
C ALA A 53 2.58 1.91 15.08
N ALA A 54 2.69 2.87 14.16
CA ALA A 54 2.33 4.26 14.40
C ALA A 54 0.83 4.42 14.74
N ALA A 55 -0.05 3.76 14.00
CA ALA A 55 -1.49 3.77 14.27
C ALA A 55 -1.83 3.19 15.65
N ARG A 56 -1.14 2.12 16.07
CA ARG A 56 -1.30 1.55 17.41
C ARG A 56 -0.82 2.50 18.51
N THR A 57 0.28 3.22 18.28
CA THR A 57 0.75 4.25 19.22
C THR A 57 -0.28 5.36 19.37
N LEU A 58 -0.82 5.85 18.25
CA LEU A 58 -1.86 6.89 18.25
C LEU A 58 -3.13 6.41 18.97
N ALA A 59 -3.58 5.19 18.69
CA ALA A 59 -4.76 4.62 19.34
C ALA A 59 -4.57 4.34 20.84
N ALA A 60 -3.33 4.24 21.30
CA ALA A 60 -3.00 4.09 22.72
C ALA A 60 -2.90 5.44 23.46
N ASP A 61 -2.89 6.56 22.73
CA ASP A 61 -2.87 7.90 23.29
C ASP A 61 -4.31 8.37 23.60
N PRO A 62 -4.68 8.56 24.88
CA PRO A 62 -6.04 8.93 25.25
C PRO A 62 -6.47 10.31 24.74
N GLU A 63 -5.54 11.26 24.60
CA GLU A 63 -5.85 12.61 24.11
C GLU A 63 -6.17 12.57 22.62
N ALA A 64 -5.31 11.90 21.83
CA ALA A 64 -5.54 11.70 20.41
C ALA A 64 -6.81 10.88 20.13
N MET A 65 -7.12 9.88 20.96
CA MET A 65 -8.36 9.11 20.84
C MET A 65 -9.60 9.93 21.20
N SER A 66 -9.51 10.85 22.17
CA SER A 66 -10.60 11.75 22.52
C SER A 66 -10.95 12.69 21.37
N GLU A 67 -9.94 13.36 20.80
CA GLU A 67 -10.13 14.22 19.62
C GLU A 67 -10.70 13.43 18.44
N SER A 68 -10.15 12.24 18.19
CA SER A 68 -10.63 11.36 17.11
C SER A 68 -12.09 10.95 17.31
N GLN A 69 -12.52 10.71 18.56
CA GLN A 69 -13.90 10.36 18.87
C GLN A 69 -14.84 11.56 18.70
N GLU A 70 -14.42 12.76 19.11
CA GLU A 70 -15.19 13.99 18.90
C GLU A 70 -15.46 14.24 17.41
N ILE A 71 -14.42 14.11 16.57
CA ILE A 71 -14.56 14.20 15.12
C ILE A 71 -15.51 13.11 14.57
N ALA A 72 -15.39 11.88 15.08
CA ALA A 72 -16.23 10.77 14.64
C ALA A 72 -17.71 10.98 15.00
N ASP A 73 -17.97 11.55 16.18
CA ASP A 73 -19.31 11.85 16.67
C ASP A 73 -19.93 13.03 15.89
N ASP A 74 -19.15 14.08 15.65
CA ASP A 74 -19.57 15.27 14.88
C ASP A 74 -19.91 14.96 13.42
N LEU A 75 -19.18 14.01 12.82
CA LEU A 75 -19.35 13.63 11.42
C LEU A 75 -20.26 12.41 11.22
N ALA A 76 -20.80 11.83 12.29
CA ALA A 76 -21.71 10.68 12.20
C ALA A 76 -23.05 11.03 11.52
N ASN A 77 -23.69 10.03 10.92
CA ASN A 77 -24.96 10.18 10.18
C ASN A 77 -24.84 11.23 9.07
N ASP A 78 -25.71 12.25 9.09
CA ASP A 78 -25.73 13.34 8.12
C ASP A 78 -24.76 14.48 8.48
N GLY A 79 -23.97 14.33 9.55
CA GLY A 79 -23.03 15.35 10.04
C GLY A 79 -22.04 15.76 8.96
N LEU A 80 -21.42 14.79 8.27
CA LEU A 80 -20.52 15.07 7.15
C LEU A 80 -21.21 15.78 5.98
N ASP A 81 -22.42 15.35 5.61
CA ASP A 81 -23.18 15.97 4.51
C ASP A 81 -23.57 17.42 4.86
N SER A 82 -23.93 17.68 6.11
CA SER A 82 -24.24 19.04 6.59
C SER A 82 -23.04 19.99 6.54
N VAL A 83 -21.83 19.49 6.83
CA VAL A 83 -20.58 20.26 6.72
C VAL A 83 -20.29 20.57 5.24
N ILE A 84 -20.44 19.57 4.37
CA ILE A 84 -20.23 19.74 2.92
C ILE A 84 -21.23 20.76 2.34
N GLU A 85 -22.51 20.69 2.71
CA GLU A 85 -23.54 21.64 2.29
C GLU A 85 -23.25 23.07 2.78
N ALA A 86 -22.81 23.22 4.03
CA ALA A 86 -22.42 24.51 4.59
C ALA A 86 -21.22 25.11 3.86
N GLU A 87 -20.19 24.32 3.56
CA GLU A 87 -19.02 24.76 2.78
C GLU A 87 -19.41 25.18 1.36
N CYS A 88 -20.27 24.41 0.68
CA CYS A 88 -20.78 24.76 -0.65
C CYS A 88 -21.60 26.06 -0.62
N ALA A 89 -22.38 26.30 0.44
CA ALA A 89 -23.15 27.53 0.62
C ALA A 89 -22.25 28.77 0.82
N THR A 90 -21.02 28.60 1.32
CA THR A 90 -20.02 29.67 1.41
C THR A 90 -19.24 29.94 0.11
N GLY A 91 -19.56 29.21 -0.96
CA GLY A 91 -18.94 29.38 -2.28
C GLY A 91 -17.62 28.60 -2.46
N VAL A 92 -17.30 27.67 -1.56
CA VAL A 92 -16.18 26.73 -1.74
C VAL A 92 -16.63 25.61 -2.69
N GLU A 93 -16.07 25.56 -3.90
CA GLU A 93 -16.37 24.49 -4.87
C GLU A 93 -15.80 23.15 -4.40
N SER A 94 -16.66 22.30 -3.82
CA SER A 94 -16.33 20.93 -3.39
C SER A 94 -16.14 19.93 -4.54
N GLN A 95 -16.31 20.37 -5.80
CA GLN A 95 -16.48 19.47 -6.94
C GLN A 95 -15.22 18.73 -7.40
N THR A 96 -14.05 19.00 -6.81
CA THR A 96 -12.83 18.24 -7.13
C THR A 96 -12.28 17.54 -5.89
N LYS A 97 -12.60 16.25 -5.74
CA LYS A 97 -11.96 15.37 -4.76
C LYS A 97 -10.45 15.36 -5.03
N TRP A 98 -9.64 15.85 -4.09
CA TRP A 98 -8.17 15.97 -4.24
C TRP A 98 -7.45 14.62 -4.17
N TRP A 99 -8.12 13.57 -3.70
CA TRP A 99 -7.59 12.21 -3.59
C TRP A 99 -7.87 11.33 -4.82
N ARG A 100 -8.20 11.94 -5.95
CA ARG A 100 -8.32 11.24 -7.24
C ARG A 100 -6.99 11.19 -7.97
#